data_AF-A0A0B7GZT7-F1
#
_entry.id   AF-A0A0B7GZT7-F1
#
_cell.length_a   1.000
_cell.length_b   1.000
_cell.length_c   1.000
_cell.angle_alpha   90.00
_cell.angle_beta   90.00
_cell.angle_gamma   90.00
#
_symmetry.space_group_name_H-M   'P 1'
#
loop_
_entity.id
_entity.type
_entity.pdbx_description
1 polymer ?
#
loop_
_entity_poly.entity_id
_entity_poly.type
_entity_poly.pdbx_seq_one_letter_code
_entity_poly.pdbx_strand_id
1 'polypeptide(L)'
;MEPKFRFRAFTVARLSECDHIEDVRKRLIQALEKGEGWQESWEEIESFTKNIRKPFLPGYWETVYRTNVQTAYTAGRLTQYASNPPYAWELLVIQDGRTTDICNNIASIAGNGKALKADHPFWTVYGFPPYHFNCRTTIRAVYDYEAGAGTDIVEPSIDEIKKDFMPQEGFGGNPIEKESWWKIPPNLIERADKYGITNDIIAQANELGMQSYFPELLQGYDIAYTGKNGGYVHVSKNWEYSEKEMQSAKRLADLGHTIYFLPRTYKTSSPDMIIDNEIGEMKHIITLDRKSIRNHIKRSGEQGAEIVYINIRSDKQKNRLFEIIKDEIKNIPMKSLLVDMNGNIERYERNFFTK
;
A
#
# COMPACT_ATOMS: atom_id res chain seq x y z
N MET A 1 -0.06 14.61 -3.62
CA MET A 1 -0.68 13.27 -3.66
C MET A 1 0.44 12.27 -3.47
N GLU A 2 0.37 11.44 -2.43
CA GLU A 2 1.41 10.44 -2.09
C GLU A 2 1.69 9.50 -3.29
N PRO A 3 2.94 9.14 -3.58
CA PRO A 3 3.30 8.24 -4.69
C PRO A 3 2.50 6.94 -4.72
N LYS A 4 2.24 6.34 -3.55
CA LYS A 4 1.45 5.10 -3.37
C LYS A 4 0.03 5.19 -3.95
N PHE A 5 -0.60 6.36 -3.85
CA PHE A 5 -1.94 6.59 -4.40
C PHE A 5 -1.94 6.62 -5.93
N ARG A 6 -0.93 7.24 -6.54
CA ARG A 6 -0.81 7.34 -7.99
C ARG A 6 -0.55 5.96 -8.60
N PHE A 7 0.36 5.21 -7.99
CA PHE A 7 0.70 3.85 -8.40
C PHE A 7 -0.52 2.92 -8.46
N ARG A 8 -1.34 2.92 -7.39
CA ARG A 8 -2.54 2.09 -7.33
C ARG A 8 -3.54 2.44 -8.43
N ALA A 9 -3.80 3.73 -8.63
CA ALA A 9 -4.73 4.21 -9.65
C ALA A 9 -4.28 3.82 -11.06
N PHE A 10 -3.00 3.99 -11.38
CA PHE A 10 -2.45 3.64 -12.69
C PHE A 10 -2.38 2.13 -12.94
N THR A 11 -2.16 1.32 -11.91
CA THR A 11 -2.14 -0.13 -12.11
C THR A 11 -3.53 -0.70 -12.38
N VAL A 12 -4.54 -0.29 -11.60
CA VAL A 12 -5.94 -0.70 -11.83
C VAL A 12 -6.40 -0.28 -13.22
N ALA A 13 -5.93 0.89 -13.65
CA ALA A 13 -6.13 1.37 -15.00
C ALA A 13 -5.57 0.40 -16.05
N ARG A 14 -4.26 0.16 -16.04
CA ARG A 14 -3.60 -0.70 -17.03
C ARG A 14 -4.18 -2.11 -17.09
N LEU A 15 -4.51 -2.70 -15.95
CA LEU A 15 -5.16 -4.02 -15.86
C LEU A 15 -6.52 -4.07 -16.54
N SER A 16 -7.30 -2.99 -16.45
CA SER A 16 -8.61 -2.91 -17.10
C SER A 16 -8.49 -2.89 -18.63
N GLU A 17 -7.45 -2.24 -19.18
CA GLU A 17 -7.20 -2.27 -20.63
C GLU A 17 -6.95 -3.69 -21.14
N CYS A 18 -6.16 -4.46 -20.39
CA CYS A 18 -5.81 -5.83 -20.78
C CYS A 18 -7.00 -6.80 -20.68
N ASP A 19 -7.88 -6.63 -19.68
CA ASP A 19 -9.12 -7.42 -19.59
C ASP A 19 -9.94 -7.31 -20.89
N HIS A 20 -10.05 -6.11 -21.45
CA HIS A 20 -10.84 -5.87 -22.65
C HIS A 20 -10.23 -6.51 -23.91
N ILE A 21 -8.90 -6.48 -24.03
CA ILE A 21 -8.21 -7.17 -25.13
C ILE A 21 -8.47 -8.69 -25.05
N GLU A 22 -8.45 -9.24 -23.84
CA GLU A 22 -8.70 -10.66 -23.60
C GLU A 22 -10.16 -11.06 -23.87
N ASP A 23 -11.14 -10.21 -23.55
CA ASP A 23 -12.54 -10.47 -23.85
C ASP A 23 -12.80 -10.51 -25.37
N VAL A 24 -12.18 -9.59 -26.13
CA VAL A 24 -12.22 -9.62 -27.60
C VAL A 24 -11.58 -10.92 -28.12
N ARG A 25 -10.41 -11.30 -27.60
CA ARG A 25 -9.70 -12.52 -28.01
C ARG A 25 -10.54 -13.77 -27.76
N LYS A 26 -11.20 -13.89 -26.61
CA LYS A 26 -12.07 -15.03 -26.27
C LYS A 26 -13.23 -15.17 -27.25
N ARG A 27 -13.90 -14.06 -27.59
CA ARG A 27 -15.04 -14.10 -28.53
C ARG A 27 -14.58 -14.44 -29.95
N LEU A 28 -13.41 -13.98 -30.37
CA LEU A 28 -12.80 -14.38 -31.63
C LEU A 28 -12.48 -15.88 -31.68
N ILE A 29 -11.94 -16.45 -30.60
CA ILE A 29 -11.69 -17.90 -30.51
C ILE A 29 -13.01 -18.68 -30.57
N GLN A 30 -14.04 -18.23 -29.84
CA GLN A 30 -15.37 -18.86 -29.89
C GLN A 30 -15.99 -18.81 -31.29
N ALA A 31 -15.81 -17.71 -32.04
CA ALA A 31 -16.24 -17.61 -33.43
C ALA A 31 -15.59 -18.68 -34.30
N LEU A 32 -14.26 -18.84 -34.14
CA LEU A 32 -13.45 -19.78 -34.89
C LEU A 32 -13.79 -21.23 -34.55
N GLU A 33 -14.00 -21.56 -33.26
CA GLU A 33 -14.32 -22.91 -32.80
C GLU A 33 -15.71 -23.38 -33.25
N LYS A 34 -16.68 -22.46 -33.31
CA LYS A 34 -18.07 -22.76 -33.68
C LYS A 34 -18.35 -22.64 -35.19
N GLY A 35 -17.36 -22.18 -35.97
CA GLY A 35 -17.52 -21.94 -37.41
C GLY A 35 -18.51 -20.83 -37.73
N GLU A 36 -18.66 -19.85 -36.84
CA GLU A 36 -19.59 -18.73 -37.01
C GLU A 36 -19.16 -17.85 -38.19
N GLY A 37 -20.13 -17.32 -38.95
CA GLY A 37 -19.85 -16.44 -40.08
C GLY A 37 -19.20 -15.12 -39.63
N TRP A 38 -18.27 -14.59 -40.44
CA TRP A 38 -17.55 -13.35 -40.14
C TRP A 38 -18.49 -12.17 -39.87
N GLN A 39 -19.63 -12.07 -40.56
CA GLN A 39 -20.60 -10.98 -40.37
C GLN A 39 -21.37 -11.08 -39.05
N GLU A 40 -21.86 -12.26 -38.66
CA GLU A 40 -22.58 -12.47 -37.40
C GLU A 40 -21.63 -12.34 -36.19
N SER A 41 -20.42 -12.88 -36.32
CA SER A 41 -19.36 -12.71 -35.33
C SER A 41 -18.94 -11.25 -35.22
N TRP A 42 -18.84 -10.53 -36.34
CA TRP A 42 -18.47 -9.12 -36.36
C TRP A 42 -19.60 -8.19 -35.89
N GLU A 43 -20.87 -8.54 -36.08
CA GLU A 43 -22.03 -7.82 -35.53
C GLU A 43 -22.16 -8.03 -34.02
N GLU A 44 -21.90 -9.24 -33.52
CA GLU A 44 -21.88 -9.51 -32.09
C GLU A 44 -20.62 -8.94 -31.44
N ILE A 45 -19.47 -9.00 -32.13
CA ILE A 45 -18.27 -8.22 -31.81
C ILE A 45 -18.58 -6.75 -31.79
N GLU A 46 -19.26 -6.20 -32.79
CA GLU A 46 -19.73 -4.81 -32.81
C GLU A 46 -20.80 -4.54 -31.75
N SER A 47 -21.57 -5.51 -31.28
CA SER A 47 -22.61 -5.28 -30.26
C SER A 47 -21.96 -5.23 -28.89
N PHE A 48 -21.07 -6.19 -28.59
CA PHE A 48 -20.29 -6.18 -27.38
C PHE A 48 -19.33 -5.02 -27.44
N THR A 49 -18.69 -4.68 -28.59
CA THR A 49 -17.86 -3.49 -28.91
C THR A 49 -18.61 -2.24 -29.37
N LYS A 50 -19.93 -2.18 -29.31
CA LYS A 50 -20.73 -0.94 -29.25
C LYS A 50 -21.04 -0.65 -27.78
N ASN A 51 -21.23 -1.70 -26.99
CA ASN A 51 -21.11 -1.67 -25.54
C ASN A 51 -19.64 -1.63 -25.05
N ILE A 52 -18.67 -1.98 -25.90
CA ILE A 52 -17.20 -2.07 -25.70
C ILE A 52 -16.49 -1.17 -26.77
N ARG A 53 -17.23 -0.23 -27.41
CA ARG A 53 -16.70 1.09 -27.84
C ARG A 53 -16.84 2.07 -26.68
N LYS A 54 -17.59 1.69 -25.64
CA LYS A 54 -17.60 2.31 -24.31
C LYS A 54 -16.42 2.04 -23.32
N PRO A 55 -15.40 1.20 -23.53
CA PRO A 55 -14.20 1.11 -22.70
C PRO A 55 -13.22 2.22 -23.06
N PHE A 56 -13.51 2.95 -24.13
CA PHE A 56 -13.05 4.31 -24.38
C PHE A 56 -14.11 5.35 -24.00
N LEU A 57 -15.15 5.04 -23.19
CA LEU A 57 -15.92 6.11 -22.55
C LEU A 57 -14.99 6.75 -21.53
N PRO A 58 -14.77 8.07 -21.64
CA PRO A 58 -14.23 8.85 -20.54
C PRO A 58 -14.91 8.49 -19.20
N GLY A 59 -16.19 8.12 -19.20
CA GLY A 59 -16.98 7.78 -18.00
C GLY A 59 -16.52 6.55 -17.19
N TYR A 60 -16.07 5.44 -17.79
CA TYR A 60 -15.57 4.28 -17.02
C TYR A 60 -14.23 4.63 -16.37
N TRP A 61 -13.32 5.17 -17.17
CA TRP A 61 -12.02 5.69 -16.72
C TRP A 61 -12.15 6.76 -15.65
N GLU A 62 -13.07 7.69 -15.85
CA GLU A 62 -13.44 8.71 -14.90
C GLU A 62 -13.97 8.07 -13.62
N THR A 63 -14.78 7.02 -13.69
CA THR A 63 -15.30 6.32 -12.51
C THR A 63 -14.19 5.63 -11.72
N VAL A 64 -13.31 4.89 -12.40
CA VAL A 64 -12.15 4.23 -11.79
C VAL A 64 -11.20 5.27 -11.18
N TYR A 65 -10.85 6.30 -11.96
CA TYR A 65 -9.96 7.38 -11.54
C TYR A 65 -10.54 8.13 -10.33
N ARG A 66 -11.79 8.61 -10.41
CA ARG A 66 -12.46 9.35 -9.33
C ARG A 66 -12.55 8.51 -8.07
N THR A 67 -12.89 7.23 -8.19
CA THR A 67 -12.97 6.33 -7.03
C THR A 67 -11.61 6.17 -6.35
N ASN A 68 -10.56 5.89 -7.13
CA ASN A 68 -9.21 5.73 -6.57
C ASN A 68 -8.65 7.04 -5.99
N VAL A 69 -8.90 8.17 -6.65
CA VAL A 69 -8.49 9.50 -6.18
C VAL A 69 -9.26 9.88 -4.92
N GLN A 70 -10.55 9.57 -4.82
CA GLN A 70 -11.33 9.82 -3.62
C GLN A 70 -10.75 9.06 -2.42
N THR A 71 -10.45 7.76 -2.59
CA THR A 71 -9.82 6.96 -1.53
C THR A 71 -8.46 7.52 -1.13
N ALA A 72 -7.66 7.97 -2.11
CA ALA A 72 -6.37 8.60 -1.87
C ALA A 72 -6.48 9.91 -1.06
N TYR A 73 -7.48 10.74 -1.35
CA TYR A 73 -7.73 11.96 -0.58
C TYR A 73 -8.13 11.65 0.86
N THR A 74 -9.02 10.67 1.07
CA THR A 74 -9.41 10.21 2.40
C THR A 74 -8.20 9.73 3.19
N ALA A 75 -7.37 8.87 2.59
CA ALA A 75 -6.17 8.35 3.23
C ALA A 75 -5.17 9.47 3.58
N GLY A 76 -4.92 10.40 2.66
CA GLY A 76 -4.05 11.55 2.93
C GLY A 76 -4.55 12.43 4.08
N ARG A 77 -5.88 12.62 4.20
CA ARG A 77 -6.49 13.33 5.34
C ARG A 77 -6.27 12.58 6.64
N LEU A 78 -6.54 11.28 6.68
CA LEU A 78 -6.31 10.46 7.87
C LEU A 78 -4.84 10.51 8.32
N THR A 79 -3.90 10.38 7.38
CA THR A 79 -2.46 10.50 7.66
C THR A 79 -2.11 11.89 8.22
N GLN A 80 -2.69 12.97 7.69
CA GLN A 80 -2.47 14.33 8.20
C GLN A 80 -2.91 14.48 9.66
N TYR A 81 -4.01 13.83 10.03
CA TYR A 81 -4.56 13.88 11.39
C TYR A 81 -3.95 12.85 12.34
N ALA A 82 -3.10 11.92 11.87
CA ALA A 82 -2.49 10.90 12.72
C ALA A 82 -1.64 11.51 13.86
N SER A 83 -0.95 12.63 13.59
CA SER A 83 -0.14 13.34 14.60
C SER A 83 -0.96 14.15 15.59
N ASN A 84 -2.24 14.42 15.29
CA ASN A 84 -3.16 15.15 16.16
C ASN A 84 -4.59 14.61 15.96
N PRO A 85 -4.90 13.46 16.59
CA PRO A 85 -6.18 12.79 16.40
C PRO A 85 -7.36 13.71 16.79
N PRO A 86 -8.43 13.77 15.99
CA PRO A 86 -9.57 14.61 16.31
C PRO A 86 -10.48 13.98 17.36
N TYR A 87 -11.35 14.80 17.95
CA TYR A 87 -12.41 14.34 18.84
C TYR A 87 -13.48 13.55 18.08
N ALA A 88 -13.85 14.06 16.90
CA ALA A 88 -14.87 13.48 16.04
C ALA A 88 -14.54 13.67 14.56
N TRP A 89 -15.24 12.92 13.71
CA TRP A 89 -15.15 12.96 12.27
C TRP A 89 -16.50 13.36 11.67
N GLU A 90 -16.47 14.39 10.84
CA GLU A 90 -17.60 14.78 10.00
C GLU A 90 -17.41 14.27 8.58
N LEU A 91 -18.46 13.70 7.99
CA LEU A 91 -18.52 13.31 6.59
C LEU A 91 -19.07 14.49 5.75
N LEU A 92 -18.20 15.12 4.98
CA LEU A 92 -18.61 16.21 4.08
C LEU A 92 -19.20 15.60 2.81
N VAL A 93 -20.53 15.65 2.70
CA VAL A 93 -21.27 15.12 1.56
C VAL A 93 -21.72 16.27 0.68
N ILE A 94 -21.28 16.28 -0.59
CA ILE A 94 -21.86 17.18 -1.58
C ILE A 94 -23.29 16.72 -1.85
N GLN A 95 -24.28 17.56 -1.59
CA GLN A 95 -25.70 17.30 -1.83
C GLN A 95 -26.16 18.08 -3.06
N ASP A 96 -26.17 17.42 -4.21
CA ASP A 96 -26.66 17.94 -5.49
C ASP A 96 -27.46 16.85 -6.24
N GLY A 97 -27.94 17.15 -7.44
CA GLY A 97 -28.72 16.19 -8.25
C GLY A 97 -27.98 14.91 -8.67
N ARG A 98 -26.68 14.78 -8.37
CA ARG A 98 -25.85 13.59 -8.64
C ARG A 98 -25.51 12.81 -7.36
N THR A 99 -26.01 13.25 -6.21
CA THR A 99 -25.78 12.58 -4.92
C THR A 99 -26.68 11.36 -4.82
N THR A 100 -26.07 10.20 -4.57
CA THR A 100 -26.79 8.93 -4.44
C THR A 100 -27.51 8.86 -3.10
N ASP A 101 -28.52 7.98 -3.01
CA ASP A 101 -29.23 7.73 -1.76
C ASP A 101 -28.27 7.26 -0.65
N ILE A 102 -27.27 6.45 -0.99
CA ILE A 102 -26.21 6.03 -0.03
C ILE A 102 -25.52 7.26 0.59
N CYS A 103 -25.17 8.25 -0.23
CA CYS A 103 -24.54 9.49 0.24
C CYS A 103 -25.52 10.39 1.01
N ASN A 104 -26.77 10.50 0.56
CA ASN A 104 -27.79 11.29 1.26
C ASN A 104 -28.11 10.71 2.64
N ASN A 105 -28.23 9.39 2.74
CA ASN A 105 -28.52 8.70 3.98
C ASN A 105 -27.36 8.87 4.97
N ILE A 106 -26.11 8.71 4.53
CA ILE A 106 -24.98 8.94 5.44
C ILE A 106 -24.82 10.42 5.85
N ALA A 107 -25.15 11.37 4.97
CA ALA A 107 -25.18 12.79 5.31
C ALA A 107 -26.15 13.07 6.47
N SER A 108 -27.33 12.42 6.46
CA SER A 108 -28.33 12.59 7.52
C SER A 108 -27.85 12.09 8.89
N ILE A 109 -26.95 11.11 8.90
CA ILE A 109 -26.38 10.47 10.09
C ILE A 109 -25.19 11.27 10.60
N ALA A 110 -24.19 11.53 9.76
CA ALA A 110 -22.87 11.96 10.19
C ALA A 110 -22.22 12.99 9.26
N GLY A 111 -23.04 13.76 8.53
CA GLY A 111 -22.52 14.75 7.60
C GLY A 111 -23.13 16.13 7.73
N ASN A 112 -22.43 17.09 7.12
CA ASN A 112 -22.87 18.47 6.91
C ASN A 112 -23.43 19.14 8.18
N GLY A 113 -22.59 19.22 9.21
CA GLY A 113 -22.93 19.78 10.53
C GLY A 113 -23.20 18.73 11.60
N LYS A 114 -23.15 17.43 11.27
CA LYS A 114 -23.15 16.33 12.25
C LYS A 114 -21.85 15.54 12.16
N ALA A 115 -21.34 15.07 13.29
CA ALA A 115 -20.13 14.27 13.35
C ALA A 115 -20.27 13.08 14.30
N LEU A 116 -19.59 11.98 13.99
CA LEU A 116 -19.45 10.83 14.88
C LEU A 116 -18.12 10.93 15.60
N LYS A 117 -18.08 10.55 16.88
CA LYS A 117 -16.81 10.51 17.62
C LYS A 117 -15.78 9.62 16.95
N ALA A 118 -14.51 9.93 17.17
CA ALA A 118 -13.40 9.22 16.55
C ALA A 118 -13.34 7.73 16.95
N ASP A 119 -13.86 7.38 18.13
CA ASP A 119 -13.96 6.01 18.66
C ASP A 119 -15.30 5.31 18.35
N HIS A 120 -16.19 5.96 17.60
CA HIS A 120 -17.51 5.39 17.30
C HIS A 120 -17.38 4.09 16.48
N PRO A 121 -18.14 3.01 16.79
CA PRO A 121 -18.04 1.71 16.11
C PRO A 121 -18.24 1.75 14.59
N PHE A 122 -18.88 2.82 14.09
CA PHE A 122 -19.05 3.07 12.65
C PHE A 122 -17.74 2.99 11.88
N TRP A 123 -16.64 3.52 12.43
CA TRP A 123 -15.34 3.54 11.75
C TRP A 123 -14.70 2.16 11.60
N THR A 124 -15.05 1.23 12.48
CA THR A 124 -14.63 -0.18 12.37
C THR A 124 -15.55 -0.98 11.45
N VAL A 125 -16.87 -0.77 11.53
CA VAL A 125 -17.87 -1.54 10.77
C VAL A 125 -17.93 -1.11 9.30
N TYR A 126 -17.98 0.19 9.05
CA TYR A 126 -18.16 0.78 7.72
C TYR A 126 -16.93 1.57 7.26
N GLY A 127 -16.18 2.17 8.19
CA GLY A 127 -14.99 2.95 7.89
C GLY A 127 -15.25 4.24 7.12
N PHE A 128 -14.27 4.63 6.32
CA PHE A 128 -14.18 5.93 5.67
C PHE A 128 -14.54 5.83 4.17
N PRO A 129 -14.98 6.92 3.54
CA PRO A 129 -15.34 6.92 2.12
C PRO A 129 -14.16 6.60 1.19
N PRO A 130 -14.40 6.10 -0.03
CA PRO A 130 -15.69 6.04 -0.73
C PRO A 130 -16.58 4.86 -0.30
N TYR A 131 -17.89 5.06 -0.40
CA TYR A 131 -18.92 4.05 -0.03
C TYR A 131 -19.59 3.36 -1.24
N HIS A 132 -19.30 3.83 -2.45
CA HIS A 132 -19.72 3.26 -3.73
C HIS A 132 -18.93 3.94 -4.86
N PHE A 133 -19.08 3.46 -6.10
CA PHE A 133 -18.48 4.11 -7.28
C PHE A 133 -18.97 5.55 -7.45
N ASN A 134 -18.08 6.47 -7.85
CA ASN A 134 -18.38 7.90 -8.02
C ASN A 134 -18.84 8.62 -6.73
N CYS A 135 -18.58 8.05 -5.55
CA CYS A 135 -18.75 8.74 -4.28
C CYS A 135 -17.84 9.98 -4.22
N ARG A 136 -18.39 11.11 -3.76
CA ARG A 136 -17.68 12.40 -3.61
C ARG A 136 -17.55 12.83 -2.15
N THR A 137 -17.97 11.96 -1.22
CA THR A 137 -17.93 12.22 0.22
C THR A 137 -16.49 12.27 0.70
N THR A 138 -16.13 13.33 1.41
CA THR A 138 -14.81 13.50 2.04
C THR A 138 -14.97 13.61 3.55
N ILE A 139 -13.87 13.76 4.28
CA ILE A 139 -13.85 13.81 5.74
C ILE A 139 -13.25 15.11 6.26
N ARG A 140 -13.74 15.55 7.43
CA ARG A 140 -13.17 16.66 8.21
C ARG A 140 -12.97 16.23 9.65
N ALA A 141 -11.81 16.56 10.21
CA ALA A 141 -11.58 16.51 11.65
C ALA A 141 -12.46 17.55 12.37
N VAL A 142 -13.07 17.15 13.48
CA VAL A 142 -13.78 18.03 14.41
C VAL A 142 -13.08 17.91 15.76
N TYR A 143 -12.60 19.04 16.27
CA TYR A 143 -11.92 19.10 17.57
C TYR A 143 -12.88 19.52 18.69
N ASP A 144 -12.47 19.33 19.95
CA ASP A 144 -13.30 19.58 21.13
C ASP A 144 -13.95 20.97 21.16
N TYR A 145 -13.24 21.99 20.66
CA TYR A 145 -13.73 23.38 20.64
C TYR A 145 -14.80 23.65 19.56
N GLU A 146 -14.97 22.75 18.59
CA GLU A 146 -15.99 22.84 17.53
C GLU A 146 -17.25 22.04 17.89
N ALA A 147 -17.13 21.07 18.79
CA ALA A 147 -18.22 20.23 19.26
C ALA A 147 -19.29 21.10 19.97
N GLY A 148 -20.49 21.16 19.41
CA GLY A 148 -21.60 21.96 19.94
C GLY A 148 -21.53 23.47 19.65
N ALA A 149 -20.47 23.95 18.99
CA ALA A 149 -20.33 25.36 18.58
C ALA A 149 -20.61 25.59 17.08
N GLY A 150 -20.83 24.52 16.32
CA GLY A 150 -21.09 24.54 14.88
C GLY A 150 -21.15 23.15 14.23
N THR A 151 -20.86 22.09 14.98
CA THR A 151 -21.05 20.70 14.56
C THR A 151 -21.61 19.89 15.72
N ASP A 152 -22.74 19.22 15.48
CA ASP A 152 -23.42 18.38 16.44
C ASP A 152 -22.77 17.00 16.50
N ILE A 153 -22.34 16.59 17.69
CA ILE A 153 -21.80 15.25 17.90
C ILE A 153 -22.96 14.30 18.15
N VAL A 154 -23.07 13.27 17.32
CA VAL A 154 -24.14 12.27 17.39
C VAL A 154 -23.56 10.88 17.66
N GLU A 155 -24.33 10.04 18.34
CA GLU A 155 -23.94 8.66 18.70
C GLU A 155 -25.07 7.67 18.36
N PRO A 156 -25.51 7.56 17.08
CA PRO A 156 -26.51 6.58 16.66
C PRO A 156 -25.96 5.16 16.77
N SER A 157 -26.79 4.22 17.17
CA SER A 157 -26.41 2.80 17.22
C SER A 157 -26.16 2.24 15.82
N ILE A 158 -25.33 1.19 15.72
CA ILE A 158 -25.08 0.51 14.44
C ILE A 158 -26.38 -0.03 13.81
N ASP A 159 -27.32 -0.50 14.63
CA ASP A 159 -28.61 -1.00 14.14
C ASP A 159 -29.50 0.10 13.54
N GLU A 160 -29.39 1.34 14.03
CA GLU A 160 -30.04 2.50 13.41
C GLU A 160 -29.38 2.85 12.09
N ILE A 161 -28.04 2.90 12.05
CA ILE A 161 -27.29 3.20 10.82
C ILE A 161 -27.58 2.18 9.73
N LYS A 162 -27.64 0.88 10.08
CA LYS A 162 -27.81 -0.22 9.11
C LYS A 162 -29.14 -0.18 8.36
N LYS A 163 -30.17 0.48 8.91
CA LYS A 163 -31.48 0.62 8.25
C LYS A 163 -31.40 1.48 7.00
N ASP A 164 -30.62 2.56 7.08
CA ASP A 164 -30.60 3.60 6.05
C ASP A 164 -29.27 3.65 5.29
N PHE A 165 -28.20 3.08 5.84
CA PHE A 165 -26.87 3.11 5.23
C PHE A 165 -26.37 1.71 4.87
N MET A 166 -26.39 1.42 3.57
CA MET A 166 -25.85 0.20 2.97
C MET A 166 -24.81 0.59 1.91
N PRO A 167 -23.52 0.64 2.26
CA PRO A 167 -22.48 0.86 1.25
C PRO A 167 -22.45 -0.30 0.27
N GLN A 168 -21.97 -0.02 -0.94
CA GLN A 168 -21.77 -1.07 -1.94
C GLN A 168 -20.69 -2.05 -1.46
N GLU A 169 -20.86 -3.33 -1.79
CA GLU A 169 -19.88 -4.37 -1.43
C GLU A 169 -18.47 -4.00 -1.91
N GLY A 170 -17.48 -4.16 -1.02
CA GLY A 170 -16.07 -3.82 -1.30
C GLY A 170 -15.72 -2.34 -1.09
N PHE A 171 -16.67 -1.48 -0.69
CA PHE A 171 -16.44 -0.07 -0.36
C PHE A 171 -16.44 0.18 1.15
N GLY A 172 -15.89 1.34 1.56
CA GLY A 172 -15.65 1.68 2.96
C GLY A 172 -14.31 1.16 3.51
N GLY A 173 -14.23 1.07 4.84
CA GLY A 173 -13.06 0.64 5.59
C GLY A 173 -12.04 1.75 5.87
N ASN A 174 -11.01 1.43 6.66
CA ASN A 174 -9.93 2.37 6.95
C ASN A 174 -8.77 2.21 5.93
N PRO A 175 -8.52 3.21 5.07
CA PRO A 175 -7.49 3.10 4.03
C PRO A 175 -6.05 3.23 4.58
N ILE A 176 -5.85 3.65 5.83
CA ILE A 176 -4.52 3.72 6.47
C ILE A 176 -4.18 2.49 7.34
N GLU A 177 -5.16 1.88 8.00
CA GLU A 177 -4.95 0.63 8.77
C GLU A 177 -4.69 -0.57 7.86
N LYS A 178 -5.14 -0.48 6.61
CA LYS A 178 -4.81 -1.43 5.57
C LYS A 178 -3.51 -1.01 4.90
N GLU A 179 -2.37 -1.48 5.43
CA GLU A 179 -1.10 -1.55 4.67
C GLU A 179 -1.24 -2.22 3.29
N SER A 180 -2.39 -2.85 3.03
CA SER A 180 -2.82 -3.52 1.81
C SER A 180 -3.54 -2.65 0.77
N TRP A 181 -3.90 -1.37 1.03
CA TRP A 181 -4.74 -0.63 0.06
C TRP A 181 -4.00 -0.28 -1.24
N TRP A 182 -2.76 0.21 -1.14
CA TRP A 182 -1.93 0.52 -2.30
C TRP A 182 -1.23 -0.72 -2.87
N LYS A 183 -1.11 -1.78 -2.06
CA LYS A 183 -0.65 -3.09 -2.52
C LYS A 183 -1.69 -3.64 -3.49
N ILE A 184 -1.21 -4.14 -4.62
CA ILE A 184 -2.11 -4.82 -5.54
C ILE A 184 -2.52 -6.15 -4.87
N PRO A 185 -3.82 -6.48 -4.76
CA PRO A 185 -4.27 -7.75 -4.22
C PRO A 185 -3.88 -8.93 -5.14
N PRO A 186 -3.68 -10.16 -4.60
CA PRO A 186 -3.15 -11.30 -5.35
C PRO A 186 -3.85 -11.57 -6.69
N ASN A 187 -5.18 -11.49 -6.71
CA ASN A 187 -6.00 -11.69 -7.90
C ASN A 187 -5.71 -10.69 -9.03
N LEU A 188 -5.29 -9.47 -8.71
CA LEU A 188 -4.92 -8.46 -9.70
C LEU A 188 -3.47 -8.65 -10.19
N ILE A 189 -2.58 -9.26 -9.39
CA ILE A 189 -1.25 -9.67 -9.87
C ILE A 189 -1.35 -10.87 -10.80
N GLU A 190 -2.13 -11.89 -10.46
CA GLU A 190 -2.35 -13.04 -11.35
C GLU A 190 -2.86 -12.60 -12.73
N ARG A 191 -3.69 -11.55 -12.76
CA ARG A 191 -4.13 -10.91 -14.00
C ARG A 191 -2.99 -10.17 -14.70
N ALA A 192 -2.18 -9.40 -13.98
CA ALA A 192 -1.02 -8.70 -14.56
C ALA A 192 -0.05 -9.68 -15.23
N ASP A 193 0.21 -10.81 -14.58
CA ASP A 193 1.06 -11.89 -15.09
C ASP A 193 0.45 -12.55 -16.33
N LYS A 194 -0.86 -12.86 -16.28
CA LYS A 194 -1.60 -13.39 -17.44
C LYS A 194 -1.49 -12.47 -18.66
N TYR A 195 -1.47 -11.16 -18.44
CA TYR A 195 -1.40 -10.15 -19.51
C TYR A 195 0.03 -9.71 -19.86
N GLY A 196 1.05 -10.16 -19.12
CA GLY A 196 2.44 -9.80 -19.35
C GLY A 196 2.80 -8.35 -19.04
N ILE A 197 2.00 -7.64 -18.23
CA ILE A 197 2.20 -6.22 -17.89
C ILE A 197 2.91 -5.99 -16.54
N THR A 198 3.35 -7.05 -15.88
CA THR A 198 4.01 -6.99 -14.57
C THR A 198 5.25 -6.10 -14.59
N ASN A 199 6.05 -6.16 -15.67
CA ASN A 199 7.22 -5.31 -15.82
C ASN A 199 6.87 -3.81 -15.95
N ASP A 200 5.77 -3.47 -16.62
CA ASP A 200 5.31 -2.09 -16.77
C ASP A 200 4.88 -1.50 -15.41
N ILE A 201 4.19 -2.32 -14.60
CA ILE A 201 3.78 -1.97 -13.24
C ILE A 201 5.02 -1.75 -12.36
N ILE A 202 6.03 -2.64 -12.44
CA ILE A 202 7.29 -2.50 -11.70
C ILE A 202 8.02 -1.23 -12.11
N ALA A 203 8.14 -0.96 -13.42
CA ALA A 203 8.79 0.25 -13.93
C ALA A 203 8.11 1.53 -13.40
N GLN A 204 6.78 1.57 -13.40
CA GLN A 204 6.02 2.69 -12.86
C GLN A 204 6.20 2.87 -11.34
N ALA A 205 6.28 1.78 -10.58
CA ALA A 205 6.57 1.87 -9.15
C ALA A 205 7.96 2.49 -8.90
N ASN A 206 8.96 2.06 -9.68
CA ASN A 206 10.31 2.60 -9.63
C ASN A 206 10.36 4.09 -9.97
N GLU A 207 9.65 4.54 -11.02
CA GLU A 207 9.53 5.96 -11.38
C GLU A 207 8.93 6.81 -10.27
N LEU A 208 7.99 6.24 -9.51
CA LEU A 208 7.33 6.91 -8.39
C LEU A 208 8.17 6.88 -7.09
N GLY A 209 9.41 6.38 -7.14
CA GLY A 209 10.25 6.22 -5.96
C GLY A 209 9.70 5.19 -4.97
N MET A 210 8.82 4.30 -5.43
CA MET A 210 8.27 3.18 -4.66
C MET A 210 9.15 1.94 -4.88
N GLN A 211 10.44 2.07 -4.57
CA GLN A 211 11.43 1.03 -4.79
C GLN A 211 11.19 -0.24 -3.94
N SER A 212 10.29 -0.14 -2.97
CA SER A 212 9.75 -1.24 -2.16
C SER A 212 8.72 -2.10 -2.90
N TYR A 213 8.45 -1.79 -4.17
CA TYR A 213 7.58 -2.57 -5.04
C TYR A 213 8.39 -3.56 -5.88
N PHE A 214 8.78 -4.67 -5.27
CA PHE A 214 9.23 -5.85 -6.00
C PHE A 214 8.27 -7.03 -5.77
N PRO A 215 7.25 -7.16 -6.63
CA PRO A 215 6.40 -8.34 -6.77
C PRO A 215 7.12 -9.47 -7.54
N GLU A 216 8.24 -9.98 -7.03
CA GLU A 216 8.54 -11.41 -7.21
C GLU A 216 7.69 -12.28 -6.25
N LEU A 217 6.82 -11.65 -5.46
CA LEU A 217 6.26 -12.12 -4.19
C LEU A 217 4.88 -12.78 -4.22
N LEU A 218 4.27 -12.98 -5.40
CA LEU A 218 2.88 -13.45 -5.47
C LEU A 218 2.65 -14.75 -6.23
N GLN A 219 3.73 -15.37 -6.70
CA GLN A 219 3.78 -16.83 -6.79
C GLN A 219 5.12 -17.32 -6.26
N GLY A 220 5.06 -18.23 -5.29
CA GLY A 220 6.24 -18.98 -4.86
C GLY A 220 7.02 -18.39 -3.71
N TYR A 221 6.34 -17.73 -2.78
CA TYR A 221 6.88 -17.41 -1.47
C TYR A 221 6.16 -18.21 -0.38
N ASP A 222 6.95 -18.84 0.47
CA ASP A 222 6.44 -19.60 1.61
C ASP A 222 6.58 -18.76 2.89
N ILE A 223 5.62 -18.91 3.79
CA ILE A 223 5.71 -18.33 5.14
C ILE A 223 6.79 -19.11 5.89
N ALA A 224 7.93 -18.47 6.14
CA ALA A 224 9.03 -19.07 6.89
C ALA A 224 8.85 -18.89 8.41
N TYR A 225 8.20 -17.79 8.84
CA TYR A 225 7.97 -17.50 10.24
C TYR A 225 6.82 -16.50 10.45
N THR A 226 6.05 -16.68 11.52
CA THR A 226 5.07 -15.73 12.02
C THR A 226 5.50 -15.30 13.41
N GLY A 227 5.68 -13.99 13.61
CA GLY A 227 6.12 -13.41 14.87
C GLY A 227 4.98 -13.19 15.85
N LYS A 228 5.35 -13.00 17.13
CA LYS A 228 4.39 -12.86 18.24
C LYS A 228 3.50 -11.63 18.16
N ASN A 229 4.01 -10.53 17.59
CA ASN A 229 3.32 -9.24 17.54
C ASN A 229 2.76 -8.92 16.14
N GLY A 230 2.37 -9.95 15.38
CA GLY A 230 1.75 -9.78 14.05
C GLY A 230 2.73 -9.58 12.88
N GLY A 231 4.03 -9.51 13.15
CA GLY A 231 5.07 -9.51 12.12
C GLY A 231 5.26 -10.88 11.47
N TYR A 232 5.97 -10.95 10.35
CA TYR A 232 6.20 -12.21 9.63
C TYR A 232 7.45 -12.17 8.75
N VAL A 233 7.93 -13.36 8.36
CA VAL A 233 9.04 -13.57 7.44
C VAL A 233 8.59 -14.46 6.28
N HIS A 234 8.72 -13.97 5.07
CA HIS A 234 8.44 -14.71 3.84
C HIS A 234 9.73 -14.94 3.05
N VAL A 235 9.86 -16.11 2.42
CA VAL A 235 11.06 -16.50 1.63
C VAL A 235 10.70 -16.96 0.22
N SER A 236 11.54 -16.61 -0.75
CA SER A 236 11.37 -17.03 -2.14
C SER A 236 11.70 -18.53 -2.32
N LYS A 237 11.03 -19.21 -3.26
CA LYS A 237 11.24 -20.64 -3.57
C LYS A 237 12.69 -21.04 -3.93
N ASN A 238 13.50 -20.12 -4.48
CA ASN A 238 14.90 -20.39 -4.85
C ASN A 238 15.87 -20.05 -3.70
N TRP A 239 15.65 -20.69 -2.56
CA TRP A 239 16.22 -20.32 -1.26
C TRP A 239 17.74 -20.54 -1.14
N GLU A 240 18.52 -19.46 -0.99
CA GLU A 240 19.93 -19.46 -0.55
C GLU A 240 20.28 -18.20 0.31
N TYR A 241 19.72 -18.06 1.53
CA TYR A 241 20.07 -16.95 2.44
C TYR A 241 20.79 -17.41 3.71
N SER A 242 21.51 -16.49 4.35
CA SER A 242 22.29 -16.76 5.55
C SER A 242 21.41 -17.11 6.74
N GLU A 243 21.76 -18.15 7.50
CA GLU A 243 21.10 -18.50 8.76
C GLU A 243 21.05 -17.30 9.73
N LYS A 244 22.09 -16.45 9.71
CA LYS A 244 22.18 -15.26 10.56
C LYS A 244 21.15 -14.18 10.19
N GLU A 245 20.89 -14.01 8.90
CA GLU A 245 19.87 -13.08 8.40
C GLU A 245 18.48 -13.59 8.78
N MET A 246 18.22 -14.88 8.60
CA MET A 246 16.97 -15.51 9.02
C MET A 246 16.71 -15.35 10.52
N GLN A 247 17.71 -15.56 11.37
CA GLN A 247 17.57 -15.34 12.81
C GLN A 247 17.24 -13.88 13.14
N SER A 248 17.83 -12.93 12.42
CA SER A 248 17.59 -11.49 12.61
C SER A 248 16.20 -11.09 12.13
N ALA A 249 15.75 -11.62 11.00
CA ALA A 249 14.40 -11.44 10.49
C ALA A 249 13.35 -11.99 11.46
N LYS A 250 13.56 -13.16 12.07
CA LYS A 250 12.66 -13.71 13.09
C LYS A 250 12.53 -12.80 14.31
N ARG A 251 13.64 -12.20 14.77
CA ARG A 251 13.60 -11.24 15.89
C ARG A 251 12.82 -9.98 15.54
N LEU A 252 13.02 -9.44 14.34
CA LEU A 252 12.23 -8.30 13.87
C LEU A 252 10.74 -8.66 13.73
N ALA A 253 10.41 -9.83 13.19
CA ALA A 253 9.03 -10.30 13.10
C ALA A 253 8.37 -10.44 14.47
N ASP A 254 9.10 -10.94 15.48
CA ASP A 254 8.61 -11.01 16.86
C ASP A 254 8.27 -9.62 17.44
N LEU A 255 8.95 -8.57 16.98
CA LEU A 255 8.65 -7.17 17.34
C LEU A 255 7.52 -6.54 16.50
N GLY A 256 6.97 -7.26 15.52
CA GLY A 256 5.86 -6.78 14.68
C GLY A 256 6.28 -6.33 13.27
N HIS A 257 7.57 -6.39 12.94
CA HIS A 257 8.04 -5.99 11.61
C HIS A 257 7.71 -7.03 10.53
N THR A 258 7.60 -6.59 9.29
CA THR A 258 7.36 -7.48 8.14
C THR A 258 8.61 -7.61 7.29
N ILE A 259 9.00 -8.84 6.95
CA ILE A 259 10.24 -9.13 6.24
C ILE A 259 9.99 -10.05 5.04
N TYR A 260 10.56 -9.69 3.90
CA TYR A 260 10.57 -10.50 2.69
C TYR A 260 11.99 -10.67 2.17
N PHE A 261 12.49 -11.90 2.09
CA PHE A 261 13.80 -12.17 1.48
C PHE A 261 13.71 -12.24 -0.06
N LEU A 262 14.51 -11.46 -0.78
CA LEU A 262 14.41 -11.30 -2.24
C LEU A 262 15.34 -12.25 -3.01
N PRO A 263 14.90 -12.93 -4.10
CA PRO A 263 15.68 -13.95 -4.82
C PRO A 263 17.08 -13.45 -5.21
N ARG A 264 18.12 -14.20 -4.86
CA ARG A 264 19.48 -13.84 -5.27
C ARG A 264 19.68 -14.03 -6.78
N THR A 265 20.03 -12.95 -7.47
CA THR A 265 20.48 -12.99 -8.86
C THR A 265 21.95 -12.62 -8.96
N TYR A 266 22.78 -13.56 -9.42
CA TYR A 266 24.24 -13.36 -9.53
C TYR A 266 24.68 -12.37 -10.65
N LYS A 267 23.74 -11.79 -11.40
CA LYS A 267 24.02 -10.94 -12.57
C LYS A 267 24.11 -9.44 -12.26
N THR A 268 23.46 -8.97 -11.19
CA THR A 268 23.37 -7.55 -10.83
C THR A 268 23.24 -7.40 -9.32
N SER A 269 23.77 -6.31 -8.76
CA SER A 269 23.59 -5.97 -7.35
C SER A 269 22.11 -5.70 -7.08
N SER A 270 21.45 -6.61 -6.38
CA SER A 270 20.06 -6.50 -5.93
C SER A 270 20.03 -6.32 -4.41
N PRO A 271 18.99 -5.67 -3.87
CA PRO A 271 18.78 -5.64 -2.44
C PRO A 271 18.46 -7.04 -1.90
N ASP A 272 18.92 -7.35 -0.69
CA ASP A 272 18.76 -8.67 -0.10
C ASP A 272 17.31 -8.92 0.41
N MET A 273 16.59 -7.87 0.83
CA MET A 273 15.27 -8.00 1.44
C MET A 273 14.44 -6.72 1.41
N ILE A 274 13.17 -6.86 1.83
CA ILE A 274 12.27 -5.76 2.16
C ILE A 274 11.95 -5.84 3.65
N ILE A 275 12.05 -4.72 4.36
CA ILE A 275 11.68 -4.58 5.78
C ILE A 275 10.64 -3.47 5.87
N ASP A 276 9.47 -3.73 6.47
CA ASP A 276 8.36 -2.77 6.63
C ASP A 276 7.97 -2.04 5.34
N ASN A 277 8.03 -2.75 4.21
CA ASN A 277 7.81 -2.20 2.88
C ASN A 277 8.82 -1.12 2.47
N GLU A 278 10.08 -1.23 2.88
CA GLU A 278 11.20 -0.43 2.38
C GLU A 278 12.38 -1.35 2.05
N ILE A 279 13.27 -0.92 1.15
CA ILE A 279 14.45 -1.72 0.79
C ILE A 279 15.31 -1.92 2.04
N GLY A 280 15.49 -3.20 2.39
CA GLY A 280 16.16 -3.64 3.59
C GLY A 280 17.52 -4.25 3.32
N GLU A 281 18.47 -3.99 4.22
CA GLU A 281 19.76 -4.67 4.23
C GLU A 281 20.13 -5.10 5.66
N MET A 282 20.55 -6.35 5.84
CA MET A 282 20.98 -6.87 7.14
C MET A 282 22.49 -7.10 7.14
N LYS A 283 23.22 -6.42 8.02
CA LYS A 283 24.67 -6.61 8.16
C LYS A 283 25.02 -7.08 9.57
N HIS A 284 25.87 -8.10 9.65
CA HIS A 284 26.43 -8.59 10.91
C HIS A 284 27.87 -8.07 11.04
N ILE A 285 28.07 -7.06 11.90
CA ILE A 285 29.37 -6.41 12.06
C ILE A 285 30.07 -6.99 13.28
N ILE A 286 31.08 -7.82 13.04
CA ILE A 286 31.91 -8.44 14.10
C ILE A 286 33.21 -7.64 14.32
N THR A 287 33.62 -6.84 13.33
CA THR A 287 34.86 -6.05 13.38
C THR A 287 34.68 -4.69 14.05
N LEU A 288 35.80 -4.10 14.48
CA LEU A 288 35.93 -2.71 14.94
C LEU A 288 36.63 -1.81 13.89
N ASP A 289 37.08 -2.39 12.78
CA ASP A 289 37.81 -1.66 11.75
C ASP A 289 36.91 -0.63 11.04
N ARG A 290 37.33 0.64 11.05
CA ARG A 290 36.56 1.75 10.48
C ARG A 290 36.30 1.55 8.99
N LYS A 291 37.30 1.06 8.26
CA LYS A 291 37.22 0.91 6.80
C LYS A 291 36.21 -0.17 6.43
N SER A 292 36.23 -1.30 7.13
CA SER A 292 35.27 -2.38 6.94
C SER A 292 33.84 -1.95 7.26
N ILE A 293 33.61 -1.29 8.40
CA ILE A 293 32.26 -0.79 8.75
C ILE A 293 31.77 0.21 7.69
N ARG A 294 32.60 1.17 7.29
CA ARG A 294 32.26 2.14 6.23
C ARG A 294 31.91 1.46 4.91
N ASN A 295 32.66 0.43 4.51
CA ASN A 295 32.35 -0.32 3.30
C ASN A 295 31.01 -1.04 3.37
N HIS A 296 30.63 -1.60 4.52
CA HIS A 296 29.30 -2.19 4.70
C HIS A 296 28.19 -1.14 4.52
N ILE A 297 28.33 0.04 5.13
CA ILE A 297 27.34 1.13 5.01
C ILE A 297 27.25 1.65 3.57
N LYS A 298 28.38 1.87 2.90
CA LYS A 298 28.40 2.32 1.51
C LYS A 298 27.73 1.33 0.58
N ARG A 299 28.03 0.04 0.71
CA ARG A 299 27.40 -1.01 -0.10
C ARG A 299 25.90 -1.07 0.11
N SER A 300 25.43 -0.96 1.35
CA SER A 300 24.00 -0.86 1.63
C SER A 300 23.39 0.36 0.93
N GLY A 301 24.07 1.51 0.92
CA GLY A 301 23.63 2.68 0.16
C GLY A 301 23.62 2.48 -1.36
N GLU A 302 24.64 1.83 -1.93
CA GLU A 302 24.73 1.47 -3.35
C GLU A 302 23.62 0.51 -3.79
N GLN A 303 23.18 -0.38 -2.89
CA GLN A 303 22.04 -1.27 -3.07
C GLN A 303 20.67 -0.56 -2.89
N GLY A 304 20.67 0.75 -2.62
CA GLY A 304 19.44 1.51 -2.41
C GLY A 304 18.77 1.28 -1.05
N ALA A 305 19.48 0.71 -0.06
CA ALA A 305 18.87 0.35 1.21
C ALA A 305 18.38 1.58 1.98
N GLU A 306 17.11 1.54 2.32
CA GLU A 306 16.43 2.58 3.09
C GLU A 306 16.33 2.22 4.57
N ILE A 307 16.18 0.92 4.89
CA ILE A 307 16.27 0.39 6.23
C ILE A 307 17.51 -0.49 6.31
N VAL A 308 18.48 -0.08 7.14
CA VAL A 308 19.66 -0.89 7.39
C VAL A 308 19.56 -1.48 8.79
N TYR A 309 19.51 -2.79 8.87
CA TYR A 309 19.61 -3.52 10.12
C TYR A 309 21.06 -3.94 10.36
N ILE A 310 21.59 -3.62 11.54
CA ILE A 310 22.97 -3.92 11.91
C ILE A 310 22.99 -4.63 13.25
N ASN A 311 23.52 -5.85 13.23
CA ASN A 311 23.83 -6.60 14.43
C ASN A 311 25.26 -6.30 14.89
N ILE A 312 25.40 -5.87 16.15
CA ILE A 312 26.67 -5.56 16.81
C ILE A 312 26.75 -6.26 18.18
N ARG A 313 27.95 -6.34 18.75
CA ARG A 313 28.23 -7.06 20.00
C ARG A 313 28.73 -6.19 21.15
N SER A 314 29.09 -4.92 20.89
CA SER A 314 29.66 -4.03 21.90
C SER A 314 29.37 -2.56 21.65
N ASP A 315 29.35 -1.76 22.71
CA ASP A 315 29.16 -0.30 22.63
C ASP A 315 30.26 0.40 21.83
N LYS A 316 31.49 -0.15 21.85
CA LYS A 316 32.59 0.37 21.02
C LYS A 316 32.25 0.31 19.53
N GLN A 317 31.57 -0.77 19.10
CA GLN A 317 31.09 -0.88 17.72
C GLN A 317 29.94 0.09 17.45
N LYS A 318 28.99 0.25 18.38
CA LYS A 318 27.87 1.19 18.26
C LYS A 318 28.37 2.62 18.04
N ASN A 319 29.29 3.08 18.88
CA ASN A 319 29.87 4.42 18.79
C ASN A 319 30.58 4.63 17.45
N ARG A 320 31.38 3.65 17.02
CA ARG A 320 32.10 3.72 15.75
C ARG A 320 31.17 3.71 14.53
N LEU A 321 30.13 2.89 14.59
CA LEU A 321 29.09 2.82 13.59
C LEU A 321 28.38 4.17 13.45
N PHE A 322 28.03 4.81 14.56
CA PHE A 322 27.32 6.09 14.55
C PHE A 322 28.19 7.21 13.96
N GLU A 323 29.47 7.26 14.28
CA GLU A 323 30.42 8.20 13.63
C GLU A 323 30.42 8.02 12.10
N ILE A 324 30.52 6.77 11.63
CA ILE A 324 30.58 6.48 10.19
C ILE A 324 29.25 6.80 9.51
N ILE A 325 28.12 6.50 10.14
CA ILE A 325 26.81 6.84 9.58
C ILE A 325 26.66 8.35 9.49
N LYS A 326 27.07 9.13 10.50
CA LYS A 326 27.06 10.60 10.41
C LYS A 326 27.87 11.13 9.23
N ASP A 327 29.02 10.52 8.94
CA ASP A 327 29.86 10.87 7.79
C ASP A 327 29.15 10.55 6.44
N GLU A 328 28.49 9.39 6.34
CA GLU A 328 28.00 8.83 5.07
C GLU A 328 26.50 9.09 4.80
N ILE A 329 25.70 9.41 5.81
CA ILE A 329 24.22 9.48 5.72
C ILE A 329 23.75 10.39 4.60
N LYS A 330 24.47 11.50 4.35
CA LYS A 330 24.14 12.49 3.31
C LYS A 330 24.23 11.91 1.90
N ASN A 331 25.02 10.86 1.70
CA ASN A 331 25.31 10.26 0.40
C ASN A 331 24.58 8.94 0.16
N ILE A 332 23.79 8.45 1.13
CA ILE A 332 23.06 7.19 1.04
C ILE A 332 21.55 7.44 1.27
N PRO A 333 20.67 6.63 0.65
CA PRO A 333 19.21 6.80 0.77
C PRO A 333 18.61 6.36 2.12
N MET A 334 19.43 5.86 3.06
CA MET A 334 19.00 5.32 4.35
C MET A 334 18.05 6.26 5.11
N LYS A 335 16.81 5.80 5.33
CA LYS A 335 15.75 6.45 6.12
C LYS A 335 15.86 6.09 7.59
N SER A 336 16.16 4.84 7.92
CA SER A 336 16.29 4.39 9.31
C SER A 336 17.36 3.31 9.49
N LEU A 337 17.93 3.27 10.70
CA LEU A 337 18.90 2.28 11.14
C LEU A 337 18.29 1.48 12.30
N LEU A 338 18.24 0.16 12.17
CA LEU A 338 17.89 -0.75 13.25
C LEU A 338 19.18 -1.35 13.83
N VAL A 339 19.47 -1.09 15.09
CA VAL A 339 20.66 -1.62 15.77
C VAL A 339 20.25 -2.73 16.71
N ASP A 340 20.66 -3.97 16.42
CA ASP A 340 20.53 -5.10 17.33
C ASP A 340 21.81 -5.26 18.14
N MET A 341 21.70 -5.04 19.44
CA MET A 341 22.75 -5.31 20.40
C MET A 341 22.28 -6.38 21.38
N ASN A 342 22.78 -7.61 21.19
CA ASN A 342 22.47 -8.77 22.03
C ASN A 342 20.96 -9.05 22.20
N GLY A 343 20.17 -8.83 21.13
CA GLY A 343 18.73 -9.06 21.12
C GLY A 343 17.89 -7.84 21.50
N ASN A 344 18.50 -6.75 21.97
CA ASN A 344 17.82 -5.47 22.12
C ASN A 344 17.93 -4.68 20.81
N ILE A 345 16.78 -4.43 20.17
CA ILE A 345 16.71 -3.75 18.87
C ILE A 345 16.20 -2.32 19.08
N GLU A 346 17.01 -1.35 18.66
CA GLU A 346 16.68 0.07 18.73
C GLU A 346 16.65 0.68 17.33
N ARG A 347 15.62 1.48 17.05
CA ARG A 347 15.45 2.18 15.77
C ARG A 347 15.93 3.63 15.87
N TYR A 348 16.75 4.04 14.90
CA TYR A 348 17.29 5.39 14.77
C TYR A 348 16.90 5.97 13.41
N GLU A 349 16.08 7.00 13.41
CA GLU A 349 15.69 7.71 12.18
C GLU A 349 16.85 8.53 11.61
N ARG A 350 16.84 8.76 10.30
CA ARG A 350 17.86 9.56 9.59
C ARG A 350 18.15 10.90 10.27
N ASN A 351 17.12 11.55 10.81
CA ASN A 351 17.20 12.83 11.50
C ASN A 351 18.06 12.80 12.78
N PHE A 352 18.30 11.62 13.36
CA PHE A 352 19.20 11.45 14.49
C PHE A 352 20.67 11.69 14.10
N PHE A 353 21.04 11.43 12.84
CA PHE A 353 22.41 11.53 12.35
C PHE A 353 22.70 12.82 11.58
N THR A 354 21.67 13.57 11.20
CA THR A 354 21.81 14.84 10.46
C THR A 354 21.71 16.08 11.35
N LYS A 355 21.30 15.91 12.61
CA LYS A 355 21.47 16.89 13.70
C LYS A 355 22.87 16.77 14.28
#